data_AF-A0A2N9NPU2-F1
#
_entry.id   AF-A0A2N9NPU2-F1
#
_cell.length_a   1.000
_cell.length_b   1.000
_cell.length_c   1.000
_cell.angle_alpha   90.00
_cell.angle_beta   90.00
_cell.angle_gamma   90.00
#
_symmetry.space_group_name_H-M   'P 1'
#
loop_
_entity.id
_entity.type
_entity.pdbx_description
1 polymer ?
#
loop_
_entity_poly.entity_id
_entity_poly.type
_entity_poly.pdbx_seq_one_letter_code
_entity_poly.pdbx_strand_id
1 'polypeptide(L)'
;MYFNRFFLEQEGALCLLHFGFVCTSGLMDSFACVITKEALDLNRDSIINYLNKTGRPKDASPPPWNGAGVEKRIHMVDIMAMAVRDQMAETCLYLFSHSAASRLAQTGSATSAIPAQPVALLRSTPEMQKHMIIGLYEG
;
A
#
# COMPACT_ATOMS: atom_id res chain seq x y z
N MET A 1 10.94 -0.22 -5.21
CA MET A 1 10.56 0.46 -6.46
C MET A 1 10.23 1.92 -6.17
N TYR A 2 10.55 2.86 -7.06
CA TYR A 2 9.99 4.23 -6.99
C TYR A 2 8.71 4.31 -7.83
N PHE A 3 7.69 5.05 -7.41
CA PHE A 3 6.46 5.26 -8.19
C PHE A 3 6.07 6.74 -8.21
N ASN A 4 5.47 7.16 -9.32
CA ASN A 4 4.91 8.50 -9.51
C ASN A 4 3.49 8.48 -10.11
N ARG A 5 2.91 7.29 -10.24
CA ARG A 5 1.51 7.05 -10.58
C ARG A 5 0.99 5.91 -9.70
N PHE A 6 -0.28 6.00 -9.34
CA PHE A 6 -1.02 4.88 -8.78
C PHE A 6 -2.41 4.83 -9.40
N PHE A 7 -3.02 3.65 -9.34
CA PHE A 7 -4.42 3.45 -9.72
C PHE A 7 -5.05 2.51 -8.70
N LEU A 8 -6.28 2.83 -8.31
CA LEU A 8 -7.05 2.10 -7.30
C LEU A 8 -8.32 1.58 -7.96
N GLU A 9 -8.57 0.29 -7.78
CA GLU A 9 -9.78 -0.36 -8.22
C GLU A 9 -10.40 -1.10 -7.04
N GLN A 10 -11.66 -0.79 -6.74
CA GLN A 10 -12.41 -1.42 -5.66
C GLN A 10 -13.29 -2.52 -6.27
N GLU A 11 -13.04 -3.77 -5.89
CA GLU A 11 -13.77 -4.93 -6.39
C GLU A 11 -14.32 -5.74 -5.20
N GLY A 12 -15.56 -5.46 -4.83
CA GLY A 12 -16.24 -6.16 -3.74
C GLY A 12 -15.53 -5.99 -2.38
N ALA A 13 -14.92 -7.07 -1.88
CA ALA A 13 -14.17 -7.09 -0.61
C ALA A 13 -12.66 -6.84 -0.78
N LEU A 14 -12.22 -6.58 -2.00
CA LEU A 14 -10.82 -6.42 -2.37
C LEU A 14 -10.59 -5.01 -2.94
N CYS A 15 -9.41 -4.49 -2.66
CA CYS A 15 -8.89 -3.26 -3.24
C CYS A 15 -7.60 -3.60 -3.99
N LEU A 16 -7.62 -3.41 -5.31
CA LEU A 16 -6.48 -3.59 -6.19
C LEU A 16 -5.75 -2.26 -6.34
N LEU A 17 -4.47 -2.24 -5.99
CA LEU A 17 -3.58 -1.10 -6.13
C LEU A 17 -2.54 -1.39 -7.20
N HIS A 18 -2.47 -0.51 -8.18
CA HIS A 18 -1.37 -0.46 -9.13
C HIS A 18 -0.45 0.71 -8.79
N PHE A 19 0.85 0.47 -8.93
CA PHE A 19 1.90 1.45 -8.80
C PHE A 19 2.70 1.47 -10.10
N GLY A 20 2.98 2.67 -10.59
CA GLY A 20 3.68 2.88 -11.85
C GLY A 20 4.79 3.91 -11.68
N PHE A 21 5.94 3.61 -12.28
CA PHE A 21 6.94 4.62 -12.59
C PHE A 21 6.82 4.96 -14.07
N VAL A 22 6.23 6.12 -14.36
CA VAL A 22 5.97 6.58 -15.73
C VAL A 22 6.85 7.78 -16.03
N CYS A 23 7.55 7.74 -17.16
CA CYS A 23 8.30 8.86 -17.69
C CYS A 23 7.82 9.20 -19.11
N THR A 24 8.50 10.13 -19.79
CA THR A 24 8.14 10.57 -21.14
C THR A 24 8.19 9.43 -22.17
N SER A 25 9.01 8.39 -21.96
CA SER A 25 9.06 7.20 -22.81
C SER A 25 8.02 6.14 -22.45
N GLY A 26 7.15 6.39 -21.47
CA GLY A 26 6.10 5.47 -21.05
C GLY A 26 6.36 4.82 -19.68
N LEU A 27 5.75 3.64 -19.47
CA LEU A 27 5.85 2.88 -18.23
C LEU A 27 7.22 2.21 -18.11
N MET A 28 8.00 2.62 -17.10
CA MET A 28 9.34 2.10 -16.83
C MET A 28 9.33 0.93 -15.86
N ASP A 29 8.51 1.01 -14.82
CA ASP A 29 8.33 -0.08 -13.86
C ASP A 29 6.91 -0.05 -13.29
N SER A 30 6.46 -1.20 -12.80
CA SER A 30 5.13 -1.39 -12.23
C SER A 30 5.12 -2.48 -11.17
N PHE A 31 4.28 -2.26 -10.16
CA PHE A 31 3.97 -3.21 -9.10
C PHE A 31 2.47 -3.18 -8.85
N ALA A 32 1.86 -4.33 -8.59
CA ALA A 32 0.45 -4.42 -8.26
C ALA A 32 0.24 -5.29 -7.03
N CYS A 33 -0.68 -4.88 -6.16
CA CYS A 33 -1.06 -5.65 -5.00
C CYS A 33 -2.56 -5.56 -4.72
N VAL A 34 -3.07 -6.60 -4.05
CA VAL A 34 -4.43 -6.65 -3.54
C VAL A 34 -4.39 -6.55 -2.02
N ILE A 35 -5.31 -5.74 -1.49
CA ILE A 35 -5.52 -5.54 -0.06
C ILE A 35 -6.99 -5.85 0.22
N THR A 36 -7.27 -6.65 1.24
CA THR A 36 -8.66 -6.90 1.65
C THR A 36 -9.21 -5.68 2.38
N LYS A 37 -10.54 -5.48 2.36
CA LYS A 37 -11.17 -4.42 3.17
C LYS A 37 -10.86 -4.56 4.67
N GLU A 38 -10.85 -5.78 5.18
CA GLU A 38 -10.43 -6.07 6.55
C GLU A 38 -9.00 -5.59 6.83
N ALA A 39 -8.05 -5.87 5.94
CA ALA A 39 -6.70 -5.36 6.07
C ALA A 39 -6.66 -3.83 6.00
N LEU A 40 -7.41 -3.20 5.10
CA LEU A 40 -7.50 -1.73 5.04
C LEU A 40 -8.01 -1.13 6.34
N ASP A 41 -9.05 -1.72 6.94
CA ASP A 41 -9.61 -1.27 8.21
C ASP A 41 -8.63 -1.47 9.37
N LEU A 42 -7.90 -2.60 9.41
CA LEU A 42 -6.85 -2.84 10.40
C LEU A 42 -5.68 -1.83 10.29
N ASN A 43 -5.36 -1.35 9.09
CA ASN A 43 -4.31 -0.35 8.87
C ASN A 43 -4.83 1.10 8.97
N ARG A 44 -6.14 1.32 9.09
CA ARG A 44 -6.76 2.65 8.97
C ARG A 44 -6.22 3.63 10.00
N ASP A 45 -6.24 3.26 11.28
CA ASP A 45 -5.86 4.18 12.35
C ASP A 45 -4.40 4.62 12.24
N SER A 46 -3.49 3.71 11.92
CA SER A 46 -2.07 4.04 11.78
C SER A 46 -1.82 4.97 10.59
N ILE A 47 -2.46 4.69 9.44
CA ILE A 47 -2.29 5.47 8.20
C ILE A 47 -2.97 6.83 8.29
N ILE A 48 -4.18 6.92 8.84
CA ILE A 48 -4.88 8.19 9.01
C ILE A 48 -4.16 9.07 10.04
N ASN A 49 -3.66 8.50 11.13
CA ASN A 49 -2.83 9.24 12.07
C ASN A 49 -1.53 9.74 11.44
N TYR A 50 -0.91 8.94 10.57
CA TYR A 50 0.23 9.38 9.76
C TYR A 50 -0.15 10.55 8.86
N LEU A 51 -1.25 10.45 8.10
CA LEU A 51 -1.74 11.53 7.23
C LEU A 51 -2.00 12.82 8.01
N ASN A 52 -2.65 12.73 9.17
CA ASN A 52 -2.93 13.88 10.04
C ASN A 52 -1.65 14.58 10.50
N LYS A 53 -0.57 13.84 10.76
CA LYS A 53 0.74 14.41 11.11
C LYS A 53 1.45 15.04 9.92
N THR A 54 1.32 14.46 8.72
CA THR A 54 1.98 14.97 7.51
C THR A 54 1.18 16.04 6.76
N GLY A 55 -0.08 16.23 7.13
CA GLY A 55 -1.04 17.09 6.46
C GLY A 55 -1.64 16.48 5.18
N ARG A 56 -2.72 17.09 4.70
CA ARG A 56 -3.40 16.75 3.45
C ARG A 56 -2.53 17.06 2.22
N PRO A 57 -2.81 16.45 1.05
CA PRO A 57 -2.17 16.85 -0.19
C PRO A 57 -2.44 18.33 -0.49
N LYS A 58 -1.43 19.04 -0.99
CA LYS A 58 -1.52 20.46 -1.36
C LYS A 58 -1.70 20.64 -2.87
N ASP A 59 -1.14 19.72 -3.64
CA ASP A 59 -1.13 19.80 -5.09
C ASP A 59 -2.43 19.22 -5.69
N ALA A 60 -2.67 19.57 -6.95
CA ALA A 60 -3.74 18.95 -7.72
C ALA A 60 -3.53 17.43 -7.81
N SER A 61 -4.64 16.68 -7.91
CA SER A 61 -4.62 15.22 -8.03
C SER A 61 -3.58 14.76 -9.07
N PRO A 62 -2.88 13.66 -8.80
CA PRO A 62 -1.86 13.16 -9.69
C PRO A 62 -2.45 12.88 -11.08
N PRO A 63 -1.66 13.02 -12.16
CA PRO A 63 -2.18 12.83 -13.51
C PRO A 63 -2.83 11.45 -13.67
N PRO A 64 -3.98 11.36 -14.36
CA PRO A 64 -4.74 10.13 -14.47
C PRO A 64 -3.90 9.03 -15.10
N TRP A 65 -4.03 7.82 -14.57
CA TRP A 65 -3.36 6.61 -15.04
C TRP A 65 -4.25 5.42 -14.76
N ASN A 66 -4.43 4.53 -15.74
CA ASN A 66 -5.37 3.39 -15.66
C ASN A 66 -4.69 2.09 -15.18
N GLY A 67 -3.56 2.20 -14.47
CA GLY A 67 -2.76 1.05 -14.09
C GLY A 67 -1.88 0.50 -15.22
N ALA A 68 -1.08 -0.51 -14.86
CA ALA A 68 -0.29 -1.29 -15.82
C ALA A 68 -1.08 -2.53 -16.24
N GLY A 69 -0.84 -3.02 -17.46
CA GLY A 69 -1.40 -4.30 -17.90
C GLY A 69 -1.05 -5.45 -16.94
N VAL A 70 -1.94 -6.44 -16.85
CA VAL A 70 -1.94 -7.56 -15.89
C VAL A 70 -0.80 -8.58 -16.13
N GLU A 71 0.24 -8.21 -16.88
CA GLU A 71 1.36 -9.11 -17.23
C GLU A 71 2.27 -9.43 -16.03
N LYS A 72 2.14 -8.71 -14.91
CA LYS A 72 2.93 -8.93 -13.68
C LYS A 72 2.13 -9.63 -12.59
N ARG A 73 2.85 -10.41 -11.76
CA ARG A 73 2.30 -11.08 -10.57
C ARG A 73 1.69 -10.04 -9.62
N ILE A 74 0.44 -10.26 -9.24
CA ILE A 74 -0.26 -9.51 -8.20
C ILE A 74 0.09 -10.12 -6.84
N HIS A 75 0.49 -9.29 -5.88
CA HIS A 75 0.83 -9.73 -4.53
C HIS A 75 -0.29 -9.41 -3.54
N MET A 76 -0.50 -10.26 -2.54
CA MET A 76 -1.41 -9.95 -1.43
C MET A 76 -0.65 -9.17 -0.35
N VAL A 77 -1.32 -8.21 0.28
CA VAL A 77 -0.77 -7.35 1.32
C VAL A 77 -1.77 -7.24 2.47
N ASP A 78 -1.28 -7.42 3.68
CA ASP A 78 -2.08 -7.33 4.91
C ASP A 78 -1.69 -6.15 5.79
N ILE A 79 -0.42 -5.72 5.71
CA ILE A 79 0.13 -4.66 6.56
C ILE A 79 0.80 -3.62 5.68
N MET A 80 0.48 -2.36 5.93
CA MET A 80 1.06 -1.21 5.26
C MET A 80 1.65 -0.27 6.31
N ALA A 81 2.96 -0.06 6.24
CA ALA A 81 3.66 0.90 7.08
C ALA A 81 4.18 2.05 6.21
N MET A 82 4.07 3.27 6.72
CA MET A 82 4.47 4.47 6.00
C MET A 82 5.47 5.28 6.81
N ALA A 83 6.43 5.87 6.12
CA ALA A 83 7.36 6.83 6.67
C ALA A 83 7.63 7.94 5.65
N VAL A 84 8.02 9.10 6.14
CA VAL A 84 8.55 10.19 5.32
C VAL A 84 9.85 10.67 5.92
N ARG A 85 10.84 10.89 5.03
CA ARG A 85 12.10 11.52 5.37
C ARG A 85 12.46 12.52 4.28
N ASP A 86 12.58 13.78 4.67
CA ASP A 86 12.89 14.90 3.76
C ASP A 86 11.91 14.96 2.57
N GLN A 87 12.40 14.67 1.37
CA GLN A 87 11.64 14.71 0.11
C GLN A 87 11.21 13.32 -0.38
N MET A 88 11.38 12.29 0.44
CA MET A 88 11.07 10.90 0.07
C MET A 88 10.08 10.30 1.05
N ALA A 89 9.01 9.75 0.51
CA ALA A 89 8.08 8.91 1.24
C ALA A 89 8.36 7.43 0.95
N GLU A 90 8.23 6.60 1.97
CA GLU A 90 8.36 5.15 1.90
C GLU A 90 7.04 4.49 2.30
N THR A 91 6.58 3.55 1.48
CA THR A 91 5.45 2.66 1.77
C THR A 91 5.97 1.23 1.79
N CYS A 92 5.99 0.63 2.96
CA CYS A 92 6.41 -0.75 3.20
C CYS A 92 5.19 -1.65 3.24
N LEU A 93 5.18 -2.67 2.39
CA LEU A 93 4.09 -3.64 2.25
C LEU A 93 4.54 -4.99 2.78
N TYR A 94 3.73 -5.58 3.65
CA TYR A 94 3.97 -6.90 4.21
C TYR A 94 2.74 -7.79 4.11
N LEU A 95 3.00 -9.08 4.11
CA LEU A 95 2.03 -10.15 4.17
C LEU A 95 2.26 -10.94 5.46
N PHE A 96 1.21 -11.42 6.12
CA PHE A 96 1.36 -12.39 7.21
C PHE A 96 0.55 -13.66 6.91
N SER A 97 0.97 -14.78 7.50
CA SER A 97 0.26 -16.04 7.29
C SER A 97 -0.84 -16.21 8.34
N HIS A 98 -2.10 -16.07 7.92
CA HIS A 98 -3.25 -16.43 8.75
C HIS A 98 -3.16 -17.87 9.27
N SER A 99 -2.70 -18.82 8.45
CA SER A 99 -2.54 -20.21 8.89
C SER A 99 -1.50 -20.35 10.02
N ALA A 100 -0.42 -19.56 9.97
CA ALA A 100 0.55 -19.53 11.06
C ALA A 100 -0.06 -18.92 12.33
N ALA A 101 -0.87 -17.87 12.18
CA ALA A 101 -1.59 -17.26 13.29
C ALA A 101 -2.58 -18.21 13.96
N SER A 102 -3.39 -18.93 13.17
CA SER A 102 -4.33 -19.91 13.70
C SER A 102 -3.64 -21.06 14.43
N ARG A 103 -2.51 -21.56 13.91
CA ARG A 103 -1.73 -22.60 14.59
C ARG A 103 -1.18 -22.11 15.93
N LEU A 104 -0.64 -20.90 15.99
CA LEU A 104 -0.12 -20.34 17.23
C LEU A 104 -1.21 -20.16 18.29
N ALA A 105 -2.38 -19.66 17.88
CA ALA A 105 -3.53 -19.52 18.77
C ALA A 105 -3.97 -20.88 19.38
N GLN A 106 -3.92 -21.97 18.61
CA GLN A 106 -4.24 -23.31 19.09
C GLN A 106 -3.20 -23.89 20.06
N THR A 107 -1.93 -23.51 19.91
CA THR A 107 -0.83 -24.00 20.77
C THR A 107 -0.74 -23.29 22.13
N GLY A 108 -1.60 -22.32 22.43
CA GLY A 108 -1.62 -21.63 23.73
C GLY A 108 -0.44 -20.68 23.99
N SER A 109 0.47 -20.51 23.03
CA SER A 109 1.57 -19.55 23.09
C SER A 109 1.09 -18.16 22.65
N ALA A 110 0.22 -17.55 23.46
CA ALA A 110 -0.43 -16.27 23.14
C ALA A 110 0.52 -15.05 23.03
N THR A 111 1.82 -15.24 23.24
CA THR A 111 2.84 -14.17 23.25
C THR A 111 3.87 -14.27 22.13
N SER A 112 3.82 -15.30 21.27
CA SER A 112 4.79 -15.41 20.17
C SER A 112 4.40 -14.48 19.02
N ALA A 113 5.24 -13.47 18.75
CA ALA A 113 5.09 -12.60 17.59
C ALA A 113 5.23 -13.40 16.29
N ILE A 114 4.39 -13.10 15.31
CA ILE A 114 4.44 -13.72 13.98
C ILE A 114 5.25 -12.80 13.07
N PRO A 115 6.35 -13.28 12.47
CA PRO A 115 7.09 -12.48 11.52
C PRO A 115 6.23 -12.26 10.27
N ALA A 116 6.06 -10.99 9.89
CA ALA A 116 5.47 -10.64 8.60
C ALA A 116 6.52 -10.81 7.50
N GLN A 117 6.09 -11.30 6.34
CA GLN A 117 6.91 -11.43 5.14
C GLN A 117 6.94 -10.09 4.41
N PRO A 118 8.13 -9.54 4.08
CA PRO A 118 8.22 -8.34 3.26
C PRO A 118 7.76 -8.64 1.83
N VAL A 119 6.86 -7.82 1.31
CA VAL A 119 6.33 -7.92 -0.06
C VAL A 119 7.03 -6.90 -0.96
N ALA A 120 6.98 -5.62 -0.56
CA ALA A 120 7.58 -4.55 -1.35
C ALA A 120 7.95 -3.34 -0.48
N LEU A 121 9.01 -2.64 -0.91
CA LEU A 121 9.33 -1.30 -0.46
C LEU A 121 9.13 -0.33 -1.63
N LEU A 122 8.12 0.50 -1.51
CA LEU A 122 7.75 1.51 -2.50
C LEU A 122 8.21 2.89 -2.03
N ARG A 123 8.66 3.71 -2.97
CA ARG A 123 9.11 5.08 -2.72
C ARG A 123 8.40 6.06 -3.63
N SER A 124 8.09 7.24 -3.13
CA SER A 124 7.45 8.30 -3.92
C SER A 124 7.70 9.67 -3.29
N THR A 125 7.15 10.74 -3.89
CA THR A 125 7.08 12.03 -3.21
C THR A 125 6.07 11.96 -2.06
N PRO A 126 6.24 12.77 -1.00
CA PRO A 126 5.27 12.85 0.09
C PRO A 126 3.85 13.18 -0.40
N GLU A 127 3.71 14.09 -1.36
CA GLU A 127 2.42 14.44 -1.95
C GLU A 127 1.76 13.25 -2.66
N MET A 128 2.52 12.46 -3.42
CA MET A 128 2.00 11.26 -4.08
C MET A 128 1.50 10.23 -3.06
N GLN A 129 2.25 10.01 -1.98
CA GLN A 129 1.83 9.09 -0.92
C GLN A 129 0.54 9.58 -0.23
N LYS A 130 0.40 10.88 0.02
CA LYS A 130 -0.84 11.44 0.58
C LYS A 130 -2.04 11.24 -0.34
N HIS A 131 -1.91 11.51 -1.64
CA HIS A 131 -2.99 11.25 -2.59
C HIS A 131 -3.41 9.79 -2.61
N MET A 132 -2.46 8.86 -2.52
CA MET A 132 -2.74 7.43 -2.41
C MET A 132 -3.54 7.11 -1.14
N ILE A 133 -3.17 7.70 0.02
CA ILE A 133 -3.92 7.50 1.28
C ILE A 133 -5.35 8.02 1.14
N ILE A 134 -5.56 9.20 0.54
CA ILE A 134 -6.89 9.74 0.30
C ILE A 134 -7.70 8.79 -0.58
N GLY A 135 -7.13 8.30 -1.68
CA GLY A 135 -7.81 7.35 -2.56
C GLY A 135 -8.15 6.02 -1.88
N LEU A 136 -7.37 5.59 -0.89
CA LEU A 136 -7.60 4.35 -0.14
C LEU A 136 -8.78 4.44 0.84
N TYR A 137 -8.99 5.61 1.46
CA TYR A 137 -9.88 5.74 2.62
C TYR A 137 -11.03 6.75 2.46
N GLU A 138 -10.96 7.64 1.48
CA GLU A 138 -11.95 8.71 1.27
C GLU A 138 -12.50 8.75 -0.17
N GLY A 139 -12.06 7.83 -1.03
CA GLY A 139 -12.54 7.64 -2.39
C GLY A 139 -13.78 6.78 -2.50
#